data_AF-K2A7E3-F1
#
_entry.id   AF-K2A7E3-F1
#
_cell.length_a   1.000
_cell.length_b   1.000
_cell.length_c   1.000
_cell.angle_alpha   90.00
_cell.angle_beta   90.00
_cell.angle_gamma   90.00
#
_symmetry.space_group_name_H-M   'P 1'
#
loop_
_entity.id
_entity.type
_entity.pdbx_description
1 polymer ?
#
loop_
_entity_poly.entity_id
_entity_poly.type
_entity_poly.pdbx_seq_one_letter_code
_entity_poly.pdbx_strand_id
1 'polypeptide(L)'
;MSKKVQTSKNIVLTHKLINYIVKGKNVPELPENVSFVPFSKNDEKLNEANEELLMSLSGEDKPVVKAEEPKSSKGDWKIIPVNF
;
A
#
# COMPACT_ATOMS: atom_id res chain seq x y z
N MET A 1 10.53 -6.54 11.50
CA MET A 1 9.41 -7.49 11.80
C MET A 1 9.66 -8.81 11.06
N SER A 2 9.09 -9.95 11.45
CA SER A 2 9.23 -11.17 10.63
C SER A 2 8.37 -11.09 9.35
N LYS A 3 8.85 -11.69 8.25
CA LYS A 3 8.14 -11.69 6.96
C LYS A 3 6.72 -12.24 7.04
N LYS A 4 6.51 -13.29 7.86
CA LYS A 4 5.18 -13.88 8.08
C LYS A 4 4.21 -12.88 8.70
N VAL A 5 4.63 -12.17 9.74
CA VAL A 5 3.78 -11.17 10.43
C VAL A 5 3.51 -9.97 9.53
N GLN A 6 4.53 -9.49 8.81
CA GLN A 6 4.37 -8.41 7.83
C GLN A 6 3.34 -8.80 6.75
N THR A 7 3.47 -10.00 6.19
CA THR A 7 2.53 -10.52 5.18
C THR A 7 1.10 -10.56 5.71
N SER A 8 0.88 -11.14 6.89
CA SER A 8 -0.46 -11.22 7.47
C SER A 8 -1.07 -9.83 7.71
N LYS A 9 -0.29 -8.86 8.19
CA LYS A 9 -0.75 -7.48 8.39
C LYS A 9 -1.04 -6.77 7.05
N ASN A 10 -0.19 -6.97 6.04
CA ASN A 10 -0.39 -6.40 4.72
C ASN A 10 -1.67 -6.94 4.07
N ILE A 11 -1.98 -8.23 4.18
CA ILE A 11 -3.25 -8.80 3.68
C ILE A 11 -4.45 -8.07 4.28
N VAL A 12 -4.47 -7.85 5.60
CA VAL A 12 -5.56 -7.13 6.27
C VAL A 12 -5.68 -5.70 5.77
N LEU A 13 -4.56 -5.01 5.59
CA LEU A 13 -4.53 -3.63 5.14
C LEU A 13 -4.95 -3.50 3.66
N THR A 14 -4.52 -4.43 2.82
CA THR A 14 -4.93 -4.53 1.41
C THR A 14 -6.42 -4.81 1.27
N HIS A 15 -7.03 -5.64 2.13
CA HIS A 15 -8.50 -5.79 2.11
C HIS A 15 -9.24 -4.47 2.35
N LYS A 16 -8.74 -3.60 3.24
CA LYS A 16 -9.32 -2.27 3.44
C LYS A 16 -9.16 -1.38 2.21
N LEU A 17 -7.98 -1.43 1.58
CA LEU A 17 -7.72 -0.69 0.33
C LEU A 17 -8.65 -1.16 -0.79
N ILE A 18 -8.78 -2.47 -1.02
CA ILE A 18 -9.70 -3.04 -2.03
C ILE A 18 -11.12 -2.54 -1.77
N ASN A 19 -11.60 -2.61 -0.51
CA ASN A 19 -12.92 -2.12 -0.14
C ASN A 19 -13.11 -0.61 -0.41
N TYR A 20 -12.04 0.19 -0.34
CA TYR A 20 -12.08 1.61 -0.71
C TYR A 20 -12.16 1.78 -2.23
N ILE A 21 -11.34 1.06 -3.00
CA ILE A 21 -11.30 1.11 -4.47
C ILE A 21 -12.64 0.69 -5.07
N VAL A 22 -13.18 -0.47 -4.67
CA VAL A 22 -14.43 -1.02 -5.23
C VAL A 22 -15.67 -0.16 -4.92
N LYS A 23 -15.59 0.74 -3.92
CA LYS A 23 -16.65 1.71 -3.62
C LYS A 23 -16.64 2.92 -4.57
N GLY A 24 -15.87 2.87 -5.65
CA GLY A 24 -15.82 3.92 -6.67
C GLY A 24 -15.18 5.21 -6.17
N LYS A 25 -14.27 5.10 -5.18
CA LYS A 25 -13.51 6.25 -4.69
C LYS A 25 -12.40 6.59 -5.68
N ASN A 26 -12.05 7.88 -5.75
CA ASN A 26 -11.04 8.38 -6.69
C ASN A 26 -9.70 7.69 -6.46
N VAL A 27 -9.31 6.88 -7.43
CA VAL A 27 -7.98 6.27 -7.58
C VAL A 27 -7.40 6.89 -8.85
N PRO A 28 -6.13 7.35 -8.85
CA PRO A 28 -5.50 7.80 -10.08
C PRO A 28 -5.49 6.69 -11.13
N GLU A 29 -5.36 7.02 -12.40
CA GLU A 29 -5.08 5.99 -13.42
C GLU A 29 -3.77 5.29 -13.07
N LEU A 30 -3.81 3.96 -13.04
CA LEU A 30 -2.66 3.11 -12.70
C LEU A 30 -2.42 2.09 -13.81
N PRO A 31 -1.16 1.67 -14.03
CA PRO A 31 -0.84 0.56 -14.94
C PRO A 31 -1.52 -0.75 -14.50
N GLU A 32 -1.88 -1.61 -15.45
CA GLU A 32 -2.58 -2.88 -15.18
C GLU A 32 -1.80 -3.85 -14.28
N ASN A 33 -0.47 -3.73 -14.24
CA ASN A 33 0.44 -4.62 -13.50
C ASN A 33 1.03 -3.99 -12.23
N VAL A 34 0.40 -2.96 -11.67
CA VAL A 34 0.91 -2.24 -10.50
C VAL A 34 0.94 -3.10 -9.22
N SER A 35 2.03 -3.02 -8.47
CA SER A 35 2.15 -3.57 -7.12
C SER A 35 1.78 -2.51 -6.07
N PHE A 36 0.86 -2.83 -5.17
CA PHE A 36 0.52 -1.97 -4.03
C PHE A 36 1.29 -2.39 -2.78
N VAL A 37 1.98 -1.43 -2.16
CA VAL A 37 2.55 -1.59 -0.82
C VAL A 37 1.73 -0.76 0.18
N PRO A 38 0.97 -1.39 1.08
CA PRO A 38 0.04 -0.66 1.94
C PRO A 38 0.75 -0.14 3.20
N PHE A 39 0.44 1.08 3.64
CA PHE A 39 1.00 1.73 4.83
C PHE A 39 -0.11 2.02 5.85
N SER A 40 0.09 1.56 7.07
CA SER A 40 -0.87 1.67 8.15
C SER A 40 -0.80 3.04 8.79
N LYS A 41 -1.95 3.59 9.19
CA LYS A 41 -1.97 4.85 9.93
C LYS A 41 -1.49 4.72 11.40
N ASN A 42 -1.48 3.49 11.93
CA ASN A 42 -1.28 3.21 13.36
C ASN A 42 -0.15 2.21 13.64
N ASP A 43 0.54 1.69 12.62
CA ASP A 43 1.51 0.61 12.78
C ASP A 43 2.87 0.99 12.18
N GLU A 44 3.65 1.76 12.96
CA GLU A 44 4.96 2.27 12.53
C GLU A 44 5.93 1.13 12.20
N LYS A 45 5.95 0.05 12.99
CA LYS A 45 6.81 -1.12 12.73
C LYS A 45 6.47 -1.84 11.44
N LEU A 46 5.18 -1.85 11.05
CA LEU A 46 4.78 -2.37 9.74
C LEU A 46 5.24 -1.42 8.64
N ASN A 47 5.08 -0.12 8.84
CA ASN A 47 5.48 0.89 7.86
C ASN A 47 6.99 0.87 7.59
N GLU A 48 7.82 0.76 8.63
CA GLU A 48 9.28 0.58 8.47
C GLU A 48 9.61 -0.66 7.62
N ALA A 49 9.00 -1.81 7.94
CA ALA A 49 9.20 -3.03 7.18
C ALA A 49 8.68 -2.92 5.74
N ASN A 50 7.62 -2.15 5.51
CA ASN A 50 7.06 -1.90 4.18
C ASN A 50 7.87 -0.88 3.39
N GLU A 51 8.58 0.03 4.05
CA GLU A 51 9.53 0.94 3.42
C GLU A 51 10.73 0.14 2.88
N GLU A 52 11.27 -0.81 3.65
CA GLU A 52 12.30 -1.74 3.18
C GLU A 52 11.81 -2.58 1.98
N LEU A 53 10.57 -3.08 2.05
CA LEU A 53 9.94 -3.79 0.93
C LEU A 53 9.83 -2.89 -0.30
N LEU A 54 9.37 -1.65 -0.13
CA LEU A 54 9.20 -0.69 -1.20
C LEU A 54 10.53 -0.44 -1.91
N MET A 55 11.62 -0.21 -1.17
CA MET A 55 12.96 -0.04 -1.73
C MET A 55 13.42 -1.28 -2.53
N SER A 56 13.10 -2.49 -2.05
CA SER A 56 13.46 -3.73 -2.75
C SER A 56 12.69 -3.91 -4.07
N LEU A 57 11.43 -3.44 -4.12
CA LEU A 57 10.58 -3.54 -5.31
C LEU A 57 10.88 -2.43 -6.33
N SER A 58 11.35 -1.26 -5.89
CA SER A 58 11.75 -0.18 -6.81
C SER A 58 12.92 -0.57 -7.72
N GLY A 59 13.67 -1.62 -7.39
CA GLY A 59 14.71 -2.19 -8.25
C GLY A 59 14.19 -3.13 -9.35
N GLU A 60 12.89 -3.45 -9.34
CA GLU A 60 12.23 -4.27 -10.36
C GLU A 60 11.62 -3.39 -11.45
N ASP A 61 11.52 -3.91 -12.68
CA ASP A 61 10.87 -3.25 -13.84
C ASP A 61 9.33 -3.32 -13.75
N LYS A 62 8.80 -3.14 -12.54
CA LYS A 62 7.39 -3.26 -12.24
C LYS A 62 6.90 -1.95 -11.60
N PRO A 63 5.79 -1.37 -12.08
CA PRO A 63 5.15 -0.25 -11.42
C PRO A 63 4.82 -0.54 -9.96
N VAL A 64 5.26 0.34 -9.06
CA VAL A 64 4.99 0.22 -7.61
C VAL A 64 4.32 1.49 -7.10
N VAL A 65 3.28 1.31 -6.29
CA VAL A 65 2.61 2.39 -5.59
C VAL A 65 2.60 2.16 -4.09
N LYS A 66 2.84 3.23 -3.36
CA LYS A 66 2.62 3.33 -1.92
C LYS A 66 1.15 3.69 -1.69
N ALA A 67 0.45 2.90 -0.88
CA ALA A 67 -0.95 3.14 -0.52
C ALA A 67 -1.09 3.42 0.98
N GLU A 68 -1.28 4.69 1.36
CA GLU A 68 -1.35 5.09 2.77
C GLU A 68 -2.79 5.11 3.30
N GLU A 69 -3.02 4.39 4.40
CA GLU A 69 -4.31 4.36 5.08
C GLU A 69 -4.65 5.76 5.63
N PRO A 70 -5.87 6.26 5.42
CA PRO A 70 -6.26 7.58 5.91
C PRO A 70 -6.29 7.63 7.43
N LYS A 71 -5.81 8.74 8.00
CA LYS A 71 -5.85 8.99 9.46
C LYS A 71 -7.27 8.85 10.03
N SER A 72 -8.29 9.31 9.29
CA SER A 72 -9.71 9.20 9.66
C SER A 72 -10.47 8.19 8.79
N SER A 73 -11.57 7.64 9.30
CA SER A 73 -12.43 6.69 8.57
C SER A 73 -13.17 7.29 7.37
N LYS A 74 -13.20 8.62 7.27
CA LYS A 74 -13.80 9.37 6.15
C LYS A 74 -12.76 9.91 5.17
N GLY A 75 -11.47 9.73 5.48
CA GLY A 75 -10.38 10.18 4.61
C GLY A 75 -10.19 9.25 3.43
N ASP A 76 -9.55 9.79 2.39
CA ASP A 76 -9.18 9.05 1.20
C ASP A 76 -7.79 8.43 1.36
N TRP A 77 -7.62 7.23 0.80
CA TRP A 77 -6.30 6.61 0.72
C TRP A 77 -5.40 7.46 -0.16
N LYS A 78 -4.15 7.67 0.26
CA LYS A 78 -3.15 8.31 -0.60
C LYS A 78 -2.47 7.23 -1.42
N ILE A 79 -2.60 7.30 -2.73
CA ILE A 79 -1.95 6.39 -3.66
C ILE A 79 -0.85 7.19 -4.35
N ILE A 80 0.40 6.86 -4.03
CA ILE A 80 1.58 7.61 -4.44
C ILE A 80 2.44 6.68 -5.31
N PRO A 81 2.64 7.01 -6.60
CA PRO A 81 3.62 6.35 -7.44
C PRO A 81 5.03 6.43 -6.87
N VAL A 82 5.76 5.31 -6.93
CA VAL A 82 7.14 5.23 -6.43
C VAL A 82 8.10 4.92 -7.56
N ASN A 83 7.71 4.05 -8.49
CA ASN A 83 8.42 3.82 -9.75
C ASN A 83 7.41 3.52 -10.86
N PHE A 84 7.63 4.12 -12.03
CA PHE A 84 6.87 3.91 -13.27
C PHE A 84 7.81 3.90 -14.47
#